data_AF-A0A2T3B6M8-F1
#
_entry.id   AF-A0A2T3B6M8-F1
#
_cell.length_a   1.000
_cell.length_b   1.000
_cell.length_c   1.000
_cell.angle_alpha   90.00
_cell.angle_beta   90.00
_cell.angle_gamma   90.00
#
_symmetry.space_group_name_H-M   'P 1'
#
loop_
_entity.id
_entity.type
_entity.pdbx_description
1 polymer ?
#
loop_
_entity_poly.entity_id
_entity_poly.type
_entity_poly.pdbx_seq_one_letter_code
_entity_poly.pdbx_strand_id
1 'polypeptide(L)'
;MESIKAVFWKPDPQAQVRKCNQLIRQNTRKLDRDIANLKAVENKTKSLIIAANRRAQRNPAQAKQAAQETRIFARELIRTRKTTQRLITSKAQLNSVAMQVTEAFAVRKIEGSIRASVGIMKDINSLVRLPQLMGTMQELSQELVKAGIIEEMVGDSMPDQLEEDDEEAESEVDKVLGEILQDKMGKVGATPVTSTPVQEPGLEDENDEEAEAMLDQMRGRLEALKS
;
A
#
# COMPACT_ATOMS: atom_id res chain seq x y z
N MET A 1 20.25 10.24 -42.18
CA MET A 1 20.69 9.05 -42.95
C MET A 1 19.98 7.74 -42.56
N GLU A 2 19.19 7.69 -41.48
CA GLU A 2 18.55 6.43 -41.04
C GLU A 2 17.23 6.08 -41.77
N SER A 3 16.56 7.06 -42.38
CA SER A 3 15.21 6.89 -42.95
C SER A 3 15.15 6.05 -44.22
N ILE A 4 16.20 6.03 -45.06
CA ILE A 4 16.21 5.24 -46.31
C ILE A 4 16.68 3.80 -46.07
N LYS A 5 17.55 3.57 -45.07
CA LYS A 5 18.01 2.22 -44.70
C LYS A 5 16.93 1.42 -43.96
N ALA A 6 16.08 2.08 -43.17
CA ALA A 6 15.01 1.44 -42.40
C ALA A 6 13.88 0.83 -43.26
N VAL A 7 13.73 1.27 -44.52
CA VAL A 7 12.70 0.75 -45.44
C VAL A 7 13.14 -0.55 -46.14
N PHE A 8 14.46 -0.74 -46.32
CA PHE A 8 15.02 -1.92 -47.02
C PHE A 8 15.71 -2.93 -46.10
N TRP A 9 16.08 -2.54 -44.88
CA TRP A 9 16.73 -3.42 -43.90
C TRP A 9 15.98 -3.41 -42.57
N LYS A 10 15.83 -4.60 -41.96
CA LYS A 10 15.29 -4.77 -40.60
C LYS A 10 15.99 -3.79 -39.64
N PRO A 11 15.29 -3.23 -38.64
CA PRO A 11 15.88 -2.28 -37.71
C PRO A 11 17.13 -2.88 -37.06
N ASP A 12 18.19 -2.07 -36.90
CA ASP A 12 19.42 -2.51 -36.26
C ASP A 12 19.10 -3.10 -34.88
N PRO A 13 19.42 -4.39 -34.62
CA PRO A 13 19.13 -5.03 -33.34
C PRO A 13 19.72 -4.27 -32.15
N GLN A 14 20.88 -3.62 -32.31
CA GLN A 14 21.46 -2.82 -31.23
C GLN A 14 20.66 -1.54 -30.97
N ALA A 15 20.12 -0.90 -32.01
CA ALA A 15 19.25 0.26 -31.85
C ALA A 15 17.94 -0.12 -31.14
N GLN A 16 17.34 -1.27 -31.47
CA GLN A 16 16.14 -1.80 -30.79
C GLN A 16 16.38 -2.03 -29.29
N VAL A 17 17.49 -2.68 -28.93
CA VAL A 17 17.89 -2.92 -27.53
C VAL A 17 18.02 -1.58 -26.77
N ARG A 18 18.70 -0.61 -27.38
CA ARG A 18 18.90 0.71 -26.76
C ARG A 18 17.58 1.43 -26.54
N LYS A 19 16.68 1.41 -27.54
CA LYS A 19 15.36 2.02 -27.45
C LYS A 19 14.50 1.38 -26.36
N CYS A 20 14.40 0.05 -26.32
CA CYS A 20 13.64 -0.66 -25.29
C CYS A 20 14.18 -0.35 -23.88
N ASN A 21 15.51 -0.41 -23.70
CA ASN A 21 16.14 -0.08 -22.42
C ASN A 21 15.93 1.38 -22.00
N GLN A 22 15.94 2.31 -22.96
CA GLN A 22 15.66 3.72 -22.68
C GLN A 22 14.22 3.92 -22.19
N LEU A 23 13.24 3.32 -22.88
CA LEU A 23 11.83 3.39 -22.48
C LEU A 23 11.61 2.80 -21.10
N ILE A 24 12.17 1.62 -20.83
CA ILE A 24 12.08 0.96 -19.51
C ILE A 24 12.66 1.87 -18.42
N ARG A 25 13.88 2.39 -18.60
CA ARG A 25 14.52 3.28 -17.62
C ARG A 25 13.75 4.56 -17.38
N GLN A 26 13.19 5.17 -18.43
CA GLN A 26 12.38 6.38 -18.32
C GLN A 26 11.13 6.11 -17.47
N ASN A 27 10.46 4.98 -17.70
CA ASN A 27 9.28 4.57 -16.93
C ASN A 27 9.61 4.23 -15.48
N THR A 28 10.73 3.52 -15.22
CA THR A 28 11.17 3.25 -13.85
C THR A 28 11.39 4.55 -13.07
N ARG A 29 12.08 5.53 -13.68
CA ARG A 29 12.30 6.85 -13.06
C ARG A 29 11.01 7.66 -12.88
N LYS A 30 10.00 7.45 -13.72
CA LYS A 30 8.69 8.07 -13.55
C LYS A 30 8.00 7.49 -12.32
N LEU A 31 7.92 6.16 -12.24
CA LEU A 31 7.37 5.46 -11.07
C LEU A 31 8.09 5.84 -9.77
N ASP A 32 9.42 5.94 -9.78
CA ASP A 32 10.18 6.35 -8.60
C ASP A 32 9.81 7.74 -8.10
N ARG A 33 9.65 8.71 -9.02
CA ARG A 33 9.22 10.06 -8.68
C ARG A 33 7.79 10.07 -8.15
N ASP A 34 6.88 9.35 -8.81
CA ASP A 34 5.48 9.29 -8.40
C ASP A 34 5.33 8.62 -7.01
N ILE A 35 6.05 7.54 -6.74
CA ILE A 35 6.11 6.90 -5.42
C ILE A 35 6.67 7.86 -4.36
N ALA A 36 7.74 8.60 -4.67
CA ALA A 36 8.30 9.57 -3.73
C ALA A 36 7.32 10.72 -3.42
N ASN A 37 6.62 11.21 -4.43
CA ASN A 37 5.59 12.24 -4.28
C ASN A 37 4.42 11.74 -3.43
N LEU A 38 3.91 10.52 -3.69
CA LEU A 38 2.83 9.93 -2.90
C LEU A 38 3.23 9.71 -1.44
N LYS A 39 4.48 9.30 -1.16
CA LYS A 39 4.98 9.20 0.22
C LYS A 39 4.99 10.55 0.94
N ALA A 40 5.35 11.62 0.25
CA ALA A 40 5.29 12.97 0.80
C ALA A 40 3.85 13.40 1.10
N VAL A 41 2.91 13.10 0.20
CA VAL A 41 1.47 13.31 0.40
C VAL A 41 0.97 12.50 1.59
N GLU A 42 1.32 11.21 1.69
CA GLU A 42 0.96 10.32 2.80
C GLU A 42 1.37 10.92 4.16
N ASN A 43 2.61 11.41 4.28
CA ASN A 43 3.12 12.02 5.51
C ASN A 43 2.41 13.34 5.85
N LYS A 44 2.06 14.13 4.84
CA LYS A 44 1.29 15.36 5.02
C LYS A 44 -0.13 15.04 5.50
N THR A 45 -0.79 14.06 4.89
CA THR A 45 -2.15 13.62 5.27
C THR A 45 -2.18 13.08 6.70
N LYS A 46 -1.20 12.26 7.11
CA LYS A 46 -1.04 11.85 8.51
C LYS A 46 -0.95 13.04 9.47
N SER A 47 -0.17 14.07 9.10
CA SER A 47 -0.03 15.28 9.92
C SER A 47 -1.34 16.08 10.01
N LEU A 48 -2.12 16.13 8.93
CA LEU A 48 -3.45 16.76 8.90
C LEU A 48 -4.46 16.03 9.79
N ILE A 49 -4.47 14.69 9.77
CA ILE A 49 -5.30 13.86 10.67
C ILE A 49 -5.04 14.22 12.13
N ILE A 50 -3.77 14.30 12.53
CA ILE A 50 -3.38 14.63 13.91
C ILE A 50 -3.82 16.06 14.28
N ALA A 51 -3.62 17.02 13.36
CA ALA A 51 -3.99 18.41 13.60
C ALA A 51 -5.50 18.60 13.73
N ALA A 52 -6.29 17.91 12.90
CA ALA A 52 -7.74 17.90 12.95
C ALA A 52 -8.25 17.28 14.26
N ASN A 53 -7.71 16.12 14.66
CA ASN A 53 -8.07 15.49 15.93
C ASN A 53 -7.76 16.38 17.16
N ARG A 54 -6.58 17.02 17.17
CA ARG A 54 -6.23 17.97 18.24
C ARG A 54 -7.15 19.19 18.29
N ARG A 55 -7.63 19.67 17.13
CA ARG A 55 -8.60 20.76 17.05
C ARG A 55 -9.95 20.35 17.62
N ALA A 56 -10.40 19.13 17.32
CA ALA A 56 -11.63 18.57 17.88
C ALA A 56 -11.61 18.52 19.41
N GLN A 57 -10.46 18.16 20.00
CA GLN A 57 -10.27 18.12 21.46
C GLN A 57 -10.24 19.50 22.13
N ARG A 58 -9.69 20.52 21.46
CA ARG A 58 -9.52 21.87 22.04
C ARG A 58 -10.73 22.77 21.91
N ASN A 59 -11.56 22.57 20.88
CA ASN A 59 -12.70 23.45 20.62
C ASN A 59 -14.00 22.63 20.42
N PRO A 60 -14.81 22.46 21.49
CA PRO A 60 -16.06 21.70 21.43
C PRO A 60 -17.04 22.20 20.38
N ALA A 61 -17.07 23.51 20.11
CA ALA A 61 -17.95 24.10 19.11
C ALA A 61 -17.61 23.64 17.67
N GLN A 62 -16.35 23.29 17.41
CA GLN A 62 -15.86 22.79 16.12
C GLN A 62 -15.65 21.28 16.10
N ALA A 63 -15.95 20.57 17.20
CA ALA A 63 -15.65 19.15 17.34
C ALA A 63 -16.31 18.28 16.26
N LYS A 64 -17.57 18.57 15.90
CA LYS A 64 -18.28 17.83 14.84
C LYS A 64 -17.62 18.02 13.47
N GLN A 65 -17.23 19.24 13.12
CA GLN A 65 -16.57 19.54 11.85
C GLN A 65 -15.18 18.90 11.80
N ALA A 66 -14.39 19.06 12.86
CA ALA A 66 -13.05 18.49 12.96
C ALA A 66 -13.06 16.94 12.93
N ALA A 67 -14.09 16.30 13.50
CA ALA A 67 -14.27 14.85 13.40
C ALA A 67 -14.60 14.38 11.97
N GLN A 68 -15.42 15.14 11.23
CA GLN A 68 -15.69 14.87 9.81
C GLN A 68 -14.43 15.04 8.95
N GLU A 69 -13.68 16.15 9.14
CA GLU A 69 -12.40 16.39 8.46
C GLU A 69 -11.41 15.25 8.71
N THR A 70 -11.32 14.77 9.95
CA THR A 70 -10.45 13.65 10.35
C THR A 70 -10.79 12.37 9.57
N ARG A 71 -12.08 12.04 9.42
CA ARG A 71 -12.52 10.88 8.62
C ARG A 71 -12.23 11.07 7.13
N ILE A 72 -12.43 12.27 6.57
CA ILE A 72 -12.13 12.56 5.17
C ILE A 72 -10.63 12.36 4.90
N PHE A 73 -9.76 12.89 5.75
CA PHE A 73 -8.31 12.69 5.60
C PHE A 73 -7.89 11.22 5.77
N ALA A 74 -8.57 10.45 6.61
CA ALA A 74 -8.30 9.02 6.75
C ALA A 74 -8.68 8.23 5.49
N ARG A 75 -9.83 8.50 4.87
CA ARG A 75 -10.19 7.90 3.57
C ARG A 75 -9.17 8.23 2.49
N GLU A 76 -8.77 9.50 2.38
CA GLU A 76 -7.75 9.92 1.43
C GLU A 76 -6.40 9.24 1.67
N LEU A 77 -6.05 9.00 2.94
CA LEU A 77 -4.84 8.28 3.29
C LEU A 77 -4.88 6.82 2.84
N ILE A 78 -6.03 6.14 2.98
CA ILE A 78 -6.23 4.77 2.49
C ILE A 78 -6.04 4.73 0.97
N ARG A 79 -6.66 5.64 0.23
CA ARG A 79 -6.51 5.76 -1.23
C ARG A 79 -5.07 6.01 -1.66
N THR A 80 -4.38 6.90 -0.95
CA THR A 80 -2.96 7.19 -1.18
C THR A 80 -2.09 5.95 -0.95
N ARG A 81 -2.35 5.18 0.11
CA ARG A 81 -1.65 3.92 0.42
C ARG A 81 -1.90 2.86 -0.66
N LYS A 82 -3.16 2.63 -1.05
CA LYS A 82 -3.55 1.72 -2.15
C LYS A 82 -2.83 2.10 -3.45
N THR A 83 -2.88 3.37 -3.84
CA THR A 83 -2.20 3.88 -5.04
C THR A 83 -0.68 3.66 -4.97
N THR A 84 -0.06 3.95 -3.82
CA THR A 84 1.37 3.73 -3.61
C THR A 84 1.73 2.25 -3.77
N GLN A 85 0.93 1.34 -3.20
CA GLN A 85 1.14 -0.09 -3.32
C GLN A 85 1.02 -0.57 -4.77
N ARG A 86 0.01 -0.09 -5.52
CA ARG A 86 -0.11 -0.38 -6.96
C ARG A 86 1.13 0.05 -7.73
N LEU A 87 1.63 1.28 -7.51
CA LEU A 87 2.83 1.76 -8.20
C LEU A 87 4.08 0.96 -7.83
N ILE A 88 4.22 0.50 -6.58
CA ILE A 88 5.33 -0.37 -6.17
C ILE A 88 5.26 -1.72 -6.89
N THR A 89 4.08 -2.33 -6.96
CA THR A 89 3.88 -3.59 -7.70
C THR A 89 4.19 -3.41 -9.18
N SER A 90 3.74 -2.33 -9.79
CA SER A 90 4.03 -2.02 -11.19
C SER A 90 5.51 -1.74 -11.43
N LYS A 91 6.22 -1.12 -10.47
CA LYS A 91 7.68 -0.97 -10.56
C LYS A 91 8.37 -2.35 -10.54
N ALA A 92 7.90 -3.28 -9.71
CA ALA A 92 8.44 -4.64 -9.68
C ALA A 92 8.19 -5.38 -11.01
N GLN A 93 6.97 -5.29 -11.57
CA GLN A 93 6.64 -5.82 -12.90
C GLN A 93 7.53 -5.22 -13.99
N LEU A 94 7.75 -3.90 -13.98
CA LEU A 94 8.62 -3.25 -14.96
C LEU A 94 10.09 -3.71 -14.85
N ASN A 95 10.58 -3.94 -13.63
CA ASN A 95 11.92 -4.49 -13.42
C ASN A 95 12.02 -5.94 -13.92
N SER A 96 10.98 -6.76 -13.71
CA SER A 96 10.87 -8.10 -14.28
C SER A 96 10.97 -8.05 -15.81
N VAL A 97 10.16 -7.19 -16.45
CA VAL A 97 10.22 -6.95 -17.91
C VAL A 97 11.61 -6.52 -18.34
N ALA A 98 12.27 -5.63 -17.60
CA ALA A 98 13.63 -5.18 -17.91
C ALA A 98 14.65 -6.33 -17.97
N MET A 99 14.58 -7.24 -17.00
CA MET A 99 15.45 -8.42 -16.95
C MET A 99 15.14 -9.38 -18.10
N GLN A 100 13.86 -9.72 -18.29
CA GLN A 100 13.44 -10.65 -19.33
C GLN A 100 13.73 -10.11 -20.75
N VAL A 101 13.57 -8.81 -20.99
CA VAL A 101 13.94 -8.17 -22.26
C VAL A 101 15.45 -8.22 -22.49
N THR A 102 16.25 -7.96 -21.45
CA THR A 102 17.72 -8.05 -21.54
C THR A 102 18.16 -9.48 -21.86
N GLU A 103 17.55 -10.46 -21.20
CA GLU A 103 17.75 -11.88 -21.48
C GLU A 103 17.38 -12.25 -22.92
N ALA A 104 16.18 -11.86 -23.39
CA ALA A 104 15.73 -12.16 -24.75
C ALA A 104 16.70 -11.62 -25.83
N PHE A 105 17.24 -10.42 -25.62
CA PHE A 105 18.24 -9.86 -26.51
C PHE A 105 19.62 -10.53 -26.39
N ALA A 106 20.00 -11.02 -25.21
CA ALA A 106 21.23 -11.80 -25.04
C ALA A 106 21.15 -13.16 -25.74
N VAL A 107 20.02 -13.87 -25.58
CA VAL A 107 19.73 -15.13 -26.27
C VAL A 107 19.78 -14.93 -27.78
N ARG A 108 19.15 -13.87 -28.31
CA ARG A 108 19.25 -13.51 -29.74
C ARG A 108 20.68 -13.39 -30.24
N LYS A 109 21.55 -12.79 -29.44
CA LYS A 109 22.96 -12.56 -29.81
C LYS A 109 23.76 -13.85 -29.84
N ILE A 110 23.43 -14.82 -28.97
CA ILE A 110 24.14 -16.09 -28.82
C ILE A 110 23.60 -17.13 -29.81
N GLU A 111 22.29 -17.35 -29.83
CA GLU A 111 21.64 -18.42 -30.59
C GLU A 111 21.21 -17.96 -32.00
N GLY A 112 21.19 -16.65 -32.25
CA GLY A 112 20.70 -16.07 -33.52
C GLY A 112 19.16 -16.05 -33.63
N SER A 113 18.45 -16.82 -32.79
CA SER A 113 16.99 -16.83 -32.68
C SER A 113 16.50 -16.13 -31.42
N ILE A 114 15.34 -15.47 -31.50
CA ILE A 114 14.60 -15.00 -30.33
C ILE A 114 13.49 -16.00 -30.04
N ARG A 115 13.35 -16.37 -28.76
CA ARG A 115 12.15 -17.06 -28.29
C ARG A 115 11.11 -16.03 -27.87
N ALA A 116 9.92 -16.11 -28.45
CA ALA A 116 8.81 -15.28 -28.02
C ALA A 116 8.48 -15.59 -26.55
N SER A 117 8.31 -14.54 -25.73
CA SER A 117 7.99 -14.68 -24.31
C SER A 117 6.58 -14.20 -24.00
N VAL A 118 5.72 -15.16 -23.67
CA VAL A 118 4.37 -14.91 -23.16
C VAL A 118 4.41 -14.22 -21.79
N GLY A 119 5.47 -14.45 -20.99
CA GLY A 119 5.67 -13.81 -19.69
C GLY A 119 5.87 -12.30 -19.80
N ILE A 120 6.78 -11.87 -20.69
CA ILE A 120 7.02 -10.44 -20.98
C ILE A 120 5.73 -9.78 -21.42
N MET A 121 4.98 -10.47 -22.27
CA MET A 121 3.73 -9.97 -22.82
C MET A 121 2.66 -9.71 -21.74
N LYS A 122 2.49 -10.65 -20.80
CA LYS A 122 1.53 -10.50 -19.70
C LYS A 122 1.89 -9.32 -18.80
N ASP A 123 3.17 -9.21 -18.43
CA ASP A 123 3.65 -8.12 -17.56
C ASP A 123 3.51 -6.75 -18.25
N ILE A 124 3.73 -6.66 -19.57
CA ILE A 124 3.51 -5.43 -20.32
C ILE A 124 2.02 -5.08 -20.37
N ASN A 125 1.13 -6.06 -20.58
CA ASN A 125 -0.31 -5.79 -20.59
C ASN A 125 -0.78 -5.23 -19.23
N SER A 126 -0.29 -5.76 -18.11
CA SER A 126 -0.63 -5.21 -16.80
C SER A 126 -0.09 -3.79 -16.61
N LEU A 127 1.08 -3.47 -17.16
CA LEU A 127 1.67 -2.13 -17.10
C LEU A 127 0.99 -1.11 -18.00
N VAL A 128 0.45 -1.51 -19.15
CA VAL A 128 -0.33 -0.62 -20.05
C VAL A 128 -1.60 -0.13 -19.39
N ARG A 129 -2.18 -0.91 -18.46
CA ARG A 129 -3.37 -0.53 -17.69
C ARG A 129 -3.12 0.61 -16.69
N LEU A 130 -1.86 0.95 -16.41
CA LEU A 130 -1.55 2.10 -15.56
C LEU A 130 -1.62 3.39 -16.40
N PRO A 131 -2.50 4.34 -16.06
CA PRO A 131 -2.62 5.59 -16.83
C PRO A 131 -1.30 6.36 -16.94
N GLN A 132 -0.44 6.26 -15.93
CA GLN A 132 0.86 6.93 -15.93
C GLN A 132 1.85 6.31 -16.93
N LEU A 133 1.67 5.06 -17.34
CA LEU A 133 2.61 4.31 -18.18
C LEU A 133 2.04 3.91 -19.54
N MET A 134 0.73 4.04 -19.75
CA MET A 134 0.00 3.56 -20.92
C MET A 134 0.72 3.87 -22.25
N GLY A 135 1.01 5.16 -22.52
CA GLY A 135 1.61 5.57 -23.80
C GLY A 135 3.02 4.99 -24.04
N THR A 136 3.89 5.04 -23.02
CA THR A 136 5.28 4.57 -23.14
C THR A 136 5.39 3.04 -23.09
N MET A 137 4.48 2.35 -22.42
CA MET A 137 4.40 0.88 -22.43
C MET A 137 3.80 0.34 -23.72
N GLN A 138 2.85 1.06 -24.32
CA GLN A 138 2.36 0.74 -25.66
C GLN A 138 3.48 0.90 -26.71
N GLU A 139 4.30 1.95 -26.61
CA GLU A 139 5.48 2.09 -27.47
C GLU A 139 6.49 0.95 -27.23
N LEU A 140 6.78 0.61 -25.97
CA LEU A 140 7.67 -0.50 -25.64
C LEU A 140 7.13 -1.83 -26.21
N SER A 141 5.84 -2.09 -26.08
CA SER A 141 5.16 -3.27 -26.64
C SER A 141 5.38 -3.35 -28.15
N GLN A 142 5.14 -2.26 -28.88
CA GLN A 142 5.35 -2.21 -30.33
C GLN A 142 6.80 -2.47 -30.72
N GLU A 143 7.78 -1.93 -29.98
CA GLU A 143 9.19 -2.20 -30.25
C GLU A 143 9.58 -3.66 -29.98
N LEU A 144 9.00 -4.28 -28.96
CA LEU A 144 9.24 -5.70 -28.66
C LEU A 144 8.56 -6.64 -29.67
N VAL A 145 7.39 -6.27 -30.20
CA VAL A 145 6.76 -6.96 -31.34
C VAL A 145 7.65 -6.87 -32.57
N LYS A 146 8.12 -5.67 -32.93
CA LYS A 146 9.05 -5.45 -34.07
C LYS A 146 10.37 -6.20 -33.88
N ALA A 147 10.82 -6.36 -32.63
CA ALA A 147 12.02 -7.11 -32.31
C ALA A 147 11.80 -8.63 -32.43
N GLY A 148 10.55 -9.11 -32.42
CA GLY A 148 10.19 -10.54 -32.39
C GLY A 148 10.30 -11.16 -30.99
N ILE A 149 10.32 -10.34 -29.94
CA ILE A 149 10.42 -10.79 -28.54
C ILE A 149 9.05 -11.18 -27.97
N ILE A 150 8.01 -10.50 -28.42
CA ILE A 150 6.62 -10.83 -28.09
C ILE A 150 5.82 -10.98 -29.37
N GLU A 151 4.81 -11.84 -29.34
CA GLU A 151 3.90 -12.04 -30.47
C GLU A 151 2.85 -10.92 -30.51
N GLU A 152 2.45 -10.53 -31.72
CA GLU A 152 1.34 -9.61 -31.95
C GLU A 152 0.03 -10.33 -31.63
N MET A 153 -0.46 -10.23 -30.38
CA MET A 153 -1.84 -10.63 -30.11
C MET A 153 -2.76 -9.51 -30.54
N VAL A 154 -3.41 -9.72 -31.68
CA VAL A 154 -4.65 -9.05 -32.06
C VAL A 154 -5.75 -9.68 -31.20
N GLY A 155 -6.06 -9.08 -30.05
CA GLY A 155 -7.05 -9.67 -29.15
C GLY A 155 -7.40 -8.78 -27.96
N ASP A 156 -8.66 -8.32 -27.98
CA ASP A 156 -9.40 -7.60 -26.95
C ASP A 156 -8.94 -7.87 -25.51
N SER A 157 -8.38 -6.83 -24.89
CA SER A 157 -8.78 -6.54 -23.52
C SER A 157 -9.47 -5.21 -23.58
N MET A 158 -10.81 -5.26 -23.70
CA MET A 158 -11.63 -4.13 -23.26
C MET A 158 -11.08 -3.69 -21.90
N PRO A 159 -10.95 -2.37 -21.66
CA PRO A 159 -10.63 -1.90 -20.34
C PRO A 159 -11.76 -2.38 -19.43
N ASP A 160 -11.54 -3.48 -18.70
CA ASP A 160 -12.19 -3.66 -17.42
C ASP A 160 -11.74 -2.43 -16.65
N GLN A 161 -12.59 -1.40 -16.71
CA GLN A 161 -12.62 -0.32 -15.78
C GLN A 161 -12.40 -1.01 -14.44
N LEU A 162 -11.27 -0.75 -13.79
CA LEU A 162 -11.09 -1.14 -12.42
C LEU A 162 -12.21 -0.38 -11.69
N GLU A 163 -13.39 -1.00 -11.60
CA GLU A 163 -14.44 -0.66 -10.67
C GLU A 163 -13.83 -0.97 -9.30
N GLU A 164 -12.96 -0.07 -8.87
CA GLU A 164 -12.59 0.10 -7.49
C GLU A 164 -13.90 0.57 -6.85
N ASP A 165 -14.66 -0.39 -6.34
CA ASP A 165 -15.84 -0.15 -5.51
C ASP A 165 -15.31 0.59 -4.26
N ASP A 166 -15.31 1.92 -4.38
CA ASP A 166 -14.52 2.87 -3.58
C ASP A 166 -15.22 3.23 -2.26
N GLU A 167 -16.16 2.39 -1.82
CA GLU A 167 -16.65 2.44 -0.45
C GLU A 167 -15.58 1.83 0.46
N GLU A 168 -14.61 2.65 0.88
CA GLU A 168 -13.74 2.28 1.98
C GLU A 168 -14.60 1.93 3.20
N ALA A 169 -14.56 0.65 3.61
CA ALA A 169 -15.31 0.21 4.77
C ALA A 169 -14.97 1.10 5.96
N GLU A 170 -15.98 1.61 6.67
CA GLU A 170 -15.78 2.46 7.86
C GLU A 170 -14.85 1.79 8.89
N SER A 171 -14.85 0.45 8.93
CA SER A 171 -13.89 -0.34 9.73
C SER A 171 -12.42 -0.10 9.35
N GLU A 172 -12.10 0.04 8.06
CA GLU A 172 -10.74 0.36 7.61
C GLU A 172 -10.34 1.79 8.01
N VAL A 173 -11.28 2.73 7.91
CA VAL A 173 -11.08 4.12 8.34
C VAL A 173 -10.76 4.18 9.83
N ASP A 174 -11.55 3.49 10.67
CA ASP A 174 -11.35 3.44 12.11
C ASP A 174 -10.00 2.81 12.49
N LYS A 175 -9.59 1.73 11.81
CA LYS A 175 -8.27 1.10 12.01
C LYS A 175 -7.13 2.09 11.73
N VAL A 176 -7.18 2.78 10.60
CA VAL A 176 -6.14 3.74 10.20
C VAL A 176 -6.09 4.94 11.16
N LEU A 177 -7.24 5.41 11.63
CA LEU A 177 -7.29 6.45 12.66
C LEU A 177 -6.68 5.97 13.98
N GLY A 178 -6.99 4.74 14.40
CA GLY A 178 -6.39 4.11 15.58
C GLY A 178 -4.86 4.05 15.49
N GLU A 179 -4.33 3.54 14.38
CA GLU A 179 -2.88 3.45 14.12
C GLU A 179 -2.19 4.81 14.28
N ILE A 180 -2.71 5.85 13.61
CA ILE A 180 -2.05 7.16 13.53
C ILE A 180 -2.12 7.91 14.86
N LEU A 181 -3.26 7.84 15.54
CA LEU A 181 -3.49 8.57 16.78
C LEU A 181 -2.77 7.89 17.96
N GLN A 182 -2.69 6.56 17.98
CA GLN A 182 -1.95 5.81 19.00
C GLN A 182 -0.43 5.94 18.83
N ASP A 183 0.12 5.85 17.61
CA ASP A 183 1.57 5.88 17.35
C ASP A 183 2.24 7.20 17.79
N LYS A 184 1.47 8.31 17.89
CA LYS A 184 1.97 9.57 18.46
C LYS A 184 1.58 9.84 19.91
N MET A 185 0.49 9.28 20.44
CA MET A 185 0.23 9.35 21.89
C MET A 185 1.24 8.49 22.68
N GLY A 186 1.67 7.35 22.13
CA GLY A 186 2.73 6.52 22.71
C GLY A 186 4.12 7.17 22.77
N LYS A 187 4.37 8.24 21.99
CA LYS A 187 5.65 8.98 21.98
C LYS A 187 5.64 10.28 22.79
N VAL A 188 4.48 10.68 23.35
CA VAL A 188 4.34 11.94 24.12
C VAL A 188 3.97 11.70 25.60
N GLY A 189 3.73 10.46 26.02
CA GLY A 189 3.39 10.13 27.40
C GLY A 189 4.08 8.88 27.91
N ALA A 190 5.36 8.98 28.23
CA ALA A 190 6.06 7.99 29.07
C ALA A 190 6.69 8.69 30.27
N THR A 191 5.86 9.38 31.05
CA THR A 191 6.07 9.48 32.49
C THR A 191 5.19 8.39 33.12
N PRO A 192 5.75 7.40 33.82
CA PRO A 192 4.96 6.33 34.41
C PRO A 192 4.23 6.92 35.62
N VAL A 193 2.96 7.28 35.43
CA VAL A 193 2.00 7.29 36.53
C VAL A 193 1.17 6.03 36.38
N THR A 194 1.55 5.06 37.20
CA THR A 194 0.84 3.81 37.41
C THR A 194 -0.57 4.12 37.91
N SER A 195 -1.56 3.97 37.05
CA SER A 195 -2.95 3.82 37.44
C SER A 195 -3.69 2.99 36.38
N THR A 196 -3.73 1.69 36.62
CA THR A 196 -4.67 0.76 35.97
C THR A 196 -6.01 0.80 36.70
N PRO A 197 -7.13 1.00 35.99
CA PRO A 197 -8.45 0.68 36.51
C PRO A 197 -9.22 -0.33 35.63
N VAL A 198 -10.22 -0.94 36.29
CA VAL A 198 -11.48 -1.53 35.79
C VAL A 198 -11.51 -3.05 35.55
N GLN A 199 -12.36 -3.78 36.32
CA GLN A 199 -13.69 -4.23 35.83
C GLN A 199 -14.60 -4.83 36.94
N GLU A 200 -15.81 -4.27 37.06
CA GLU A 200 -17.05 -4.81 37.68
C GLU A 200 -17.64 -5.95 36.80
N PRO A 201 -18.49 -6.91 37.30
CA PRO A 201 -19.79 -6.58 37.95
C PRO A 201 -20.33 -7.59 38.99
N GLY A 202 -21.26 -7.14 39.84
CA GLY A 202 -22.13 -8.02 40.62
C GLY A 202 -22.61 -7.39 41.93
N LEU A 203 -23.87 -6.96 41.95
CA LEU A 203 -24.59 -6.54 43.15
C LEU A 203 -24.78 -7.74 44.09
N GLU A 204 -24.28 -7.65 45.31
CA GLU A 204 -24.82 -8.37 46.47
C GLU A 204 -24.38 -7.60 47.74
N ASP A 205 -25.32 -6.90 48.36
CA ASP A 205 -25.22 -6.44 49.74
C ASP A 205 -25.15 -7.69 50.64
N GLU A 206 -23.95 -8.22 50.86
CA GLU A 206 -23.71 -9.23 51.89
C GLU A 206 -23.56 -8.52 53.25
N ASN A 207 -24.55 -8.78 54.10
CA ASN A 207 -24.69 -8.31 55.48
C ASN A 207 -23.38 -8.37 56.27
N ASP A 208 -22.97 -7.24 56.89
CA ASP A 208 -21.83 -7.16 57.81
C ASP A 208 -21.89 -8.19 58.97
N GLU A 209 -23.08 -8.69 59.30
CA GLU A 209 -23.30 -9.73 60.32
C GLU A 209 -22.75 -11.12 59.92
N GLU A 210 -22.68 -11.43 58.63
CA GLU A 210 -22.23 -12.75 58.14
C GLU A 210 -20.70 -12.84 58.07
N ALA A 211 -20.03 -11.71 57.83
CA ALA A 211 -18.58 -11.58 57.88
C ALA A 211 -18.04 -11.73 59.32
N GLU A 212 -18.73 -11.18 60.33
CA GLU A 212 -18.39 -11.38 61.75
C GLU A 212 -18.56 -12.84 62.19
N ALA A 213 -19.65 -13.51 61.77
CA ALA A 213 -19.88 -14.91 62.08
C ALA A 213 -18.81 -15.84 61.46
N MET A 214 -18.32 -15.52 60.25
CA MET A 214 -17.24 -16.27 59.61
C MET A 214 -15.90 -16.08 60.34
N LEU A 215 -15.60 -14.86 60.83
CA LEU A 215 -14.38 -14.56 61.58
C LEU A 215 -14.35 -15.26 62.95
N ASP A 216 -15.49 -15.35 63.64
CA ASP A 216 -15.58 -16.06 64.93
C ASP A 216 -15.42 -17.58 64.76
N GLN A 217 -15.95 -18.14 63.67
CA GLN A 217 -15.74 -19.55 63.33
C GLN A 217 -14.25 -19.84 63.03
N MET A 218 -13.53 -18.89 62.42
CA MET A 218 -12.08 -19.01 62.21
C MET A 218 -11.29 -18.90 63.52
N ARG A 219 -11.71 -18.04 64.45
CA ARG A 219 -11.10 -17.95 65.79
C ARG A 219 -11.27 -19.24 66.60
N GLY A 220 -12.46 -19.83 66.62
CA GLY A 220 -12.70 -21.09 67.34
C GLY A 220 -11.85 -22.26 66.81
N ARG A 221 -11.61 -22.33 65.48
CA ARG A 221 -10.71 -23.34 64.89
C ARG A 221 -9.25 -23.14 65.27
N LEU A 222 -8.80 -21.88 65.37
CA LEU A 222 -7.43 -21.55 65.78
C LEU A 222 -7.19 -21.82 67.27
N GLU A 223 -8.22 -21.66 68.10
CA GLU A 223 -8.14 -21.91 69.54
C GLU A 223 -8.15 -23.42 69.87
N ALA A 224 -8.87 -24.22 69.08
CA ALA A 224 -8.84 -25.68 69.17
C ALA A 224 -7.48 -26.30 68.78
N LEU A 225 -6.65 -25.59 68.01
CA LEU A 225 -5.27 -25.97 67.69
C LEU A 225 -4.26 -25.57 68.77
N LYS A 226 -4.70 -24.82 69.78
CA LYS A 226 -3.86 -24.28 70.86
C LYS A 226 -4.08 -25.00 72.19
N SER A 227 -4.92 -26.03 72.23
CA SER A 227 -5.08 -26.98 73.34
C SER A 227 -4.42 -28.33 73.06
#